data_AF-A0AA86PTK7-F1
#
_entry.id   AF-A0AA86PTK7-F1
#
_cell.length_a   1.000
_cell.length_b   1.000
_cell.length_c   1.000
_cell.angle_alpha   90.00
_cell.angle_beta   90.00
_cell.angle_gamma   90.00
#
_symmetry.space_group_name_H-M   'P 1'
#
loop_
_entity.id
_entity.type
_entity.pdbx_description
1 polymer ?
#
loop_
_entity_poly.entity_id
_entity_poly.type
_entity_poly.pdbx_seq_one_letter_code
_entity_poly.pdbx_strand_id
1 'polypeptide(L)'
;MSFLLELHTSHILWHEIFDNLRDFAMPQKFGRVINRFTTMNYFYLQINTSVLDQRIFNNVSVLNISVVAAKSDLQQLSTNVQKMNRSIAVELTDVHQNLSSVNNAIQTLENNVSAISTEILTLDSRILGNTTTLQNNINANSSALEQYIMQNATVLDWRIYYNVSQLNTSIHNNIIDINNSLSKQTQINVQQQSVIDDLIKQINCTNNYGYSMVNGQCTQVRCSIQGQYNINGICQCTNIHSIIQDGKCVCPANSNVVGTACVCSVKGQTMKNGQCTDVNSQK
;
A
#
# COMPACT_ATOMS: atom_id res chain seq x y z
N MET A 1 -105.30 -56.42 27.79
CA MET A 1 -105.61 -57.01 29.11
C MET A 1 -107.10 -56.96 29.45
N SER A 2 -107.87 -55.94 29.03
CA SER A 2 -109.32 -55.87 29.30
C SER A 2 -110.19 -56.96 28.65
N PHE A 3 -109.88 -57.39 27.42
CA PHE A 3 -110.72 -58.36 26.69
C PHE A 3 -110.71 -59.78 27.30
N LEU A 4 -109.61 -60.16 27.97
CA LEU A 4 -109.49 -61.46 28.65
C LEU A 4 -110.26 -61.48 29.98
N LEU A 5 -110.40 -60.31 30.65
CA LEU A 5 -111.17 -60.21 31.89
C LEU A 5 -112.68 -60.30 31.64
N GLU A 6 -113.19 -59.68 30.57
CA GLU A 6 -114.63 -59.74 30.20
C GLU A 6 -115.08 -61.14 29.71
N LEU A 7 -114.17 -61.94 29.15
CA LEU A 7 -114.46 -63.31 28.76
C LEU A 7 -114.43 -64.30 29.93
N HIS A 8 -113.58 -64.07 30.93
CA HIS A 8 -113.54 -64.91 32.12
C HIS A 8 -114.77 -64.70 33.01
N THR A 9 -115.27 -63.46 33.12
CA THR A 9 -116.49 -63.16 33.89
C THR A 9 -117.75 -63.69 33.21
N SER A 10 -117.82 -63.67 31.87
CA SER A 10 -118.95 -64.26 31.13
C SER A 10 -118.98 -65.79 31.21
N HIS A 11 -117.83 -66.48 31.24
CA HIS A 11 -117.79 -67.94 31.42
C HIS A 11 -118.20 -68.39 32.84
N ILE A 12 -117.89 -67.58 33.86
CA ILE A 12 -118.33 -67.80 35.25
C ILE A 12 -119.83 -67.57 35.38
N LEU A 13 -120.35 -66.48 34.82
CA LEU A 13 -121.80 -66.18 34.78
C LEU A 13 -122.59 -67.28 34.05
N TRP A 14 -122.06 -67.84 32.96
CA TRP A 14 -122.71 -68.96 32.28
C TRP A 14 -122.69 -70.25 33.12
N HIS A 15 -121.60 -70.54 33.85
CA HIS A 15 -121.58 -71.69 34.76
C HIS A 15 -122.58 -71.56 35.92
N GLU A 16 -122.68 -70.38 36.54
CA GLU A 16 -123.68 -70.12 37.59
C GLU A 16 -125.12 -70.17 37.07
N ILE A 17 -125.38 -69.69 35.85
CA ILE A 17 -126.69 -69.83 35.21
C ILE A 17 -126.99 -71.30 34.89
N PHE A 18 -125.98 -72.09 34.48
CA PHE A 18 -126.15 -73.51 34.16
C PHE A 18 -126.37 -74.40 35.37
N ASP A 19 -125.68 -74.14 36.48
CA ASP A 19 -125.88 -74.89 37.72
C ASP A 19 -127.27 -74.59 38.31
N ASN A 20 -127.77 -73.34 38.20
CA ASN A 20 -129.12 -72.99 38.61
C ASN A 20 -130.24 -73.56 37.70
N LEU A 21 -129.95 -73.85 36.43
CA LEU A 21 -130.92 -74.46 35.49
C LEU A 21 -130.94 -75.99 35.56
N ARG A 22 -129.97 -76.63 36.23
CA ARG A 22 -129.89 -78.09 36.37
C ARG A 22 -130.98 -78.68 37.28
N ASP A 23 -131.47 -77.88 38.22
CA ASP A 23 -132.53 -78.26 39.17
C ASP A 23 -133.96 -78.10 38.62
N PHE A 24 -134.11 -77.46 37.45
CA PHE A 24 -135.38 -77.47 36.71
C PHE A 24 -135.41 -78.64 35.73
N ALA A 25 -136.39 -79.54 35.88
CA ALA A 25 -136.67 -80.63 34.96
C ALA A 25 -137.03 -80.09 33.56
N MET A 26 -136.02 -79.71 32.77
CA MET A 26 -136.20 -79.14 31.44
C MET A 26 -136.41 -80.24 30.38
N PRO A 27 -137.27 -79.99 29.37
CA PRO A 27 -137.49 -80.91 28.26
C PRO A 27 -136.21 -81.15 27.43
N GLN A 28 -135.97 -82.39 27.00
CA GLN A 28 -134.78 -82.80 26.23
C GLN A 28 -134.45 -81.93 25.00
N LYS A 29 -135.41 -81.21 24.42
CA LYS A 29 -135.16 -80.28 23.30
C LYS A 29 -134.40 -79.01 23.73
N PHE A 30 -134.61 -78.51 24.95
CA PHE A 30 -133.94 -77.31 25.46
C PHE A 30 -132.47 -77.58 25.79
N GLY A 31 -132.18 -78.76 26.37
CA GLY A 31 -130.81 -79.23 26.59
C GLY A 31 -130.00 -79.36 25.29
N ARG A 32 -130.64 -79.70 24.16
CA ARG A 32 -129.96 -79.72 22.84
C ARG A 32 -129.61 -78.33 22.31
N VAL A 33 -130.46 -77.33 22.54
CA VAL A 33 -130.20 -75.93 22.15
C VAL A 33 -129.07 -75.35 23.00
N ILE A 34 -129.14 -75.55 24.31
CA ILE A 34 -128.08 -75.17 25.25
C ILE A 34 -126.74 -75.81 24.87
N ASN A 35 -126.72 -77.12 24.62
CA ASN A 35 -125.50 -77.83 24.22
C ASN A 35 -124.94 -77.30 22.90
N ARG A 36 -125.80 -76.93 21.93
CA ARG A 36 -125.37 -76.29 20.67
C ARG A 36 -124.78 -74.89 20.87
N PHE A 37 -125.34 -74.09 21.78
CA PHE A 37 -124.80 -72.75 22.09
C PHE A 37 -123.47 -72.83 22.86
N THR A 38 -123.34 -73.74 23.84
CA THR A 38 -122.07 -73.95 24.55
C THR A 38 -121.00 -74.52 23.63
N THR A 39 -121.35 -75.47 22.74
CA THR A 39 -120.39 -75.93 21.71
C THR A 39 -120.02 -74.82 20.74
N MET A 40 -120.96 -74.00 20.22
CA MET A 40 -120.60 -72.87 19.34
C MET A 40 -119.70 -71.84 20.02
N ASN A 41 -119.99 -71.45 21.27
CA ASN A 41 -119.14 -70.53 22.02
C ASN A 41 -117.75 -71.13 22.28
N TYR A 42 -117.69 -72.41 22.64
CA TYR A 42 -116.43 -73.13 22.80
C TYR A 42 -115.62 -73.18 21.50
N PHE A 43 -116.26 -73.49 20.37
CA PHE A 43 -115.62 -73.46 19.05
C PHE A 43 -115.14 -72.05 18.67
N TYR A 44 -115.92 -71.00 18.94
CA TYR A 44 -115.51 -69.62 18.63
C TYR A 44 -114.34 -69.15 19.52
N LEU A 45 -114.36 -69.49 20.81
CA LEU A 45 -113.23 -69.29 21.72
C LEU A 45 -111.98 -70.04 21.24
N GLN A 46 -112.12 -71.32 20.88
CA GLN A 46 -111.03 -72.17 20.40
C GLN A 46 -110.43 -71.69 19.06
N ILE A 47 -111.28 -71.18 18.16
CA ILE A 47 -110.82 -70.56 16.90
C ILE A 47 -110.08 -69.24 17.20
N ASN A 48 -110.59 -68.39 18.09
CA ASN A 48 -109.93 -67.12 18.41
C ASN A 48 -108.61 -67.30 19.17
N THR A 49 -108.54 -68.27 20.10
CA THR A 49 -107.30 -68.58 20.81
C THR A 49 -106.25 -69.15 19.86
N SER A 50 -106.63 -70.08 18.97
CA SER A 50 -105.69 -70.63 17.97
C SER A 50 -105.16 -69.58 16.98
N VAL A 51 -106.01 -68.64 16.54
CA VAL A 51 -105.57 -67.52 15.68
C VAL A 51 -104.63 -66.57 16.43
N LEU A 52 -104.90 -66.29 17.70
CA LEU A 52 -104.04 -65.46 18.55
C LEU A 52 -102.68 -66.15 18.78
N ASP A 53 -102.68 -67.43 19.12
CA ASP A 53 -101.47 -68.23 19.34
C ASP A 53 -100.60 -68.27 18.07
N GLN A 54 -101.21 -68.45 16.90
CA GLN A 54 -100.49 -68.44 15.63
C GLN A 54 -99.87 -67.07 15.32
N ARG A 55 -100.56 -65.96 15.62
CA ARG A 55 -100.00 -64.61 15.47
C ARG A 55 -98.83 -64.36 16.43
N ILE A 56 -98.97 -64.78 17.68
CA ILE A 56 -97.90 -64.68 18.68
C ILE A 56 -96.69 -65.48 18.21
N PHE A 57 -96.89 -66.72 17.78
CA PHE A 57 -95.83 -67.57 17.25
C PHE A 57 -95.10 -66.93 16.07
N ASN A 58 -95.84 -66.41 15.08
CA ASN A 58 -95.27 -65.75 13.92
C ASN A 58 -94.45 -64.50 14.31
N ASN A 59 -94.99 -63.65 15.17
CA ASN A 59 -94.30 -62.43 15.63
C ASN A 59 -93.03 -62.76 16.42
N VAL A 60 -93.08 -63.74 17.32
CA VAL A 60 -91.92 -64.21 18.08
C VAL A 60 -90.87 -64.80 17.16
N SER A 61 -91.28 -65.58 16.16
CA SER A 61 -90.36 -66.15 15.16
C SER A 61 -89.65 -65.05 14.36
N VAL A 62 -90.39 -64.06 13.84
CA VAL A 62 -89.81 -62.91 13.11
C VAL A 62 -88.88 -62.10 14.01
N LEU A 63 -89.29 -61.81 15.24
CA LEU A 63 -88.45 -61.10 16.21
C LEU A 63 -87.16 -61.86 16.50
N ASN A 64 -87.23 -63.19 16.67
CA ASN A 64 -86.06 -64.02 16.91
C ASN A 64 -85.08 -63.97 15.72
N ILE A 65 -85.58 -64.05 14.47
CA ILE A 65 -84.75 -63.89 13.27
C ILE A 65 -84.04 -62.52 13.28
N SER A 66 -84.77 -61.44 13.55
CA SER A 66 -84.22 -60.08 13.62
C SER A 66 -83.17 -59.93 14.74
N VAL A 67 -83.40 -60.51 15.91
CA VAL A 67 -82.44 -60.49 17.03
C VAL A 67 -81.17 -61.27 16.69
N VAL A 68 -81.31 -62.43 16.05
CA VAL A 68 -80.17 -63.24 15.59
C VAL A 68 -79.36 -62.48 14.54
N ALA A 69 -80.02 -61.82 13.59
CA ALA A 69 -79.36 -60.98 12.59
C ALA A 69 -78.59 -59.81 13.24
N ALA A 70 -79.24 -59.07 14.15
CA ALA A 70 -78.61 -57.96 14.87
C ALA A 70 -77.39 -58.43 15.70
N LYS A 71 -77.48 -59.62 16.31
CA LYS A 71 -76.34 -60.23 17.01
C LYS A 71 -75.17 -60.51 16.06
N SER A 72 -75.45 -61.03 14.87
CA SER A 72 -74.44 -61.26 13.83
C SER A 72 -73.76 -59.96 13.40
N ASP A 73 -74.55 -58.90 13.15
CA ASP A 73 -74.02 -57.59 12.76
C ASP A 73 -73.12 -56.98 13.85
N LEU A 74 -73.52 -57.08 15.13
CA LEU A 74 -72.70 -56.64 16.26
C LEU A 74 -71.39 -57.41 16.38
N GLN A 75 -71.39 -58.72 16.11
CA GLN A 75 -70.16 -59.52 16.10
C GLN A 75 -69.22 -59.11 14.96
N GLN A 76 -69.77 -58.81 13.79
CA GLN A 76 -68.98 -58.32 12.67
C GLN A 76 -68.40 -56.93 12.95
N LEU A 77 -69.19 -56.02 13.53
CA LEU A 77 -68.72 -54.69 13.94
C LEU A 77 -67.60 -54.79 14.99
N SER A 78 -67.75 -55.65 16.00
CA SER A 78 -66.72 -55.90 17.00
C SER A 78 -65.41 -56.37 16.36
N THR A 79 -65.50 -57.29 15.40
CA THR A 79 -64.34 -57.79 14.64
C THR A 79 -63.67 -56.66 13.82
N ASN A 80 -64.46 -55.81 13.18
CA ASN A 80 -63.94 -54.68 12.40
C ASN A 80 -63.21 -53.67 13.30
N VAL A 81 -63.79 -53.33 14.46
CA VAL A 81 -63.15 -52.43 15.45
C VAL A 81 -61.84 -53.01 15.95
N GLN A 82 -61.78 -54.32 16.23
CA GLN A 82 -60.53 -54.97 16.64
C GLN A 82 -59.45 -54.91 15.54
N LYS A 83 -59.82 -55.10 14.27
CA LYS A 83 -58.90 -54.96 13.14
C LYS A 83 -58.39 -53.53 13.01
N MET A 84 -59.28 -52.53 13.10
CA MET A 84 -58.91 -51.12 13.08
C MET A 84 -57.95 -50.77 14.21
N ASN A 85 -58.24 -51.19 15.45
CA ASN A 85 -57.38 -50.93 16.60
C ASN A 85 -55.98 -51.52 16.41
N ARG A 86 -55.86 -52.72 15.83
CA ARG A 86 -54.56 -53.31 15.50
C ARG A 86 -53.82 -52.51 14.42
N SER A 87 -54.52 -52.08 13.37
CA SER A 87 -53.92 -51.25 12.30
C SER A 87 -53.39 -49.93 12.85
N ILE A 88 -54.19 -49.23 13.65
CA ILE A 88 -53.81 -47.96 14.29
C ILE A 88 -52.60 -48.15 15.22
N ALA A 89 -52.56 -49.25 15.99
CA ALA A 89 -51.43 -49.53 16.87
C ALA A 89 -50.11 -49.74 16.11
N VAL A 90 -50.16 -50.40 14.96
CA VAL A 90 -49.00 -50.58 14.06
C VAL A 90 -48.56 -49.22 13.50
N GLU A 91 -49.48 -48.45 12.91
CA GLU A 91 -49.17 -47.12 12.36
C GLU A 91 -48.57 -46.18 13.42
N LEU A 92 -49.10 -46.21 14.65
CA LEU A 92 -48.59 -45.39 15.75
C LEU A 92 -47.16 -45.81 16.16
N THR A 93 -46.86 -47.11 16.10
CA THR A 93 -45.51 -47.63 16.38
C THR A 93 -44.52 -47.17 15.31
N ASP A 94 -44.90 -47.25 14.04
CA ASP A 94 -44.07 -46.81 12.92
C ASP A 94 -43.81 -45.29 12.98
N VAL A 95 -44.83 -44.49 13.28
CA VAL A 95 -44.69 -43.04 13.48
C VAL A 95 -43.74 -42.75 14.64
N HIS A 96 -43.86 -43.46 15.75
CA HIS A 96 -43.00 -43.26 16.91
C HIS A 96 -41.53 -43.58 16.59
N GLN A 97 -41.28 -44.64 15.82
CA GLN A 97 -39.93 -45.05 15.42
C GLN A 97 -39.30 -44.07 14.42
N ASN A 98 -40.10 -43.56 13.48
CA ASN A 98 -39.67 -42.51 12.55
C ASN A 98 -39.33 -41.21 13.30
N LEU A 99 -40.17 -40.80 14.26
CA LEU A 99 -39.93 -39.61 15.07
C LEU A 99 -38.64 -39.75 15.89
N SER A 100 -38.41 -40.92 16.50
CA SER A 100 -37.17 -41.21 17.21
C SER A 100 -35.94 -41.10 16.29
N SER A 101 -36.03 -41.64 15.08
CA SER A 101 -34.94 -41.57 14.09
C SER A 101 -34.65 -40.14 13.64
N VAL A 102 -35.69 -39.34 13.40
CA VAL A 102 -35.57 -37.91 13.07
C VAL A 102 -34.93 -37.13 14.22
N ASN A 103 -35.34 -37.38 15.46
CA ASN A 103 -34.76 -36.71 16.63
C ASN A 103 -33.26 -36.99 16.77
N ASN A 104 -32.83 -38.23 16.54
CA ASN A 104 -31.39 -38.58 16.56
C ASN A 104 -30.61 -37.86 15.44
N ALA A 105 -31.21 -37.72 14.26
CA ALA A 105 -30.60 -36.97 13.15
C ALA A 105 -30.48 -35.48 13.48
N ILE A 106 -31.50 -34.88 14.10
CA ILE A 106 -31.46 -33.47 14.56
C ILE A 106 -30.34 -33.27 15.57
N GLN A 107 -30.24 -34.13 16.60
CA GLN A 107 -29.16 -34.04 17.59
C GLN A 107 -27.76 -34.15 16.94
N THR A 108 -27.61 -35.02 15.94
CA THR A 108 -26.36 -35.13 15.18
C THR A 108 -26.03 -33.84 14.43
N LEU A 109 -27.03 -33.22 13.79
CA LEU A 109 -26.86 -31.94 13.10
C LEU A 109 -26.52 -30.81 14.07
N GLU A 110 -27.17 -30.73 15.23
CA GLU A 110 -26.87 -29.74 16.27
C GLU A 110 -25.42 -29.83 16.74
N ASN A 111 -24.93 -31.06 16.97
CA ASN A 111 -23.54 -31.30 17.35
C ASN A 111 -22.55 -30.87 16.25
N ASN A 112 -22.85 -31.20 14.99
CA ASN A 112 -22.02 -30.80 13.85
C ASN A 112 -21.98 -29.27 13.67
N VAL A 113 -23.12 -28.60 13.80
CA VAL A 113 -23.21 -27.13 13.72
C VAL A 113 -22.40 -26.48 14.84
N SER A 114 -22.48 -27.00 16.06
CA SER A 114 -21.69 -26.52 17.21
C SER A 114 -20.18 -26.67 16.97
N ALA A 115 -19.75 -27.82 16.42
CA ALA A 115 -18.36 -28.07 16.08
C ALA A 115 -17.85 -27.09 15.00
N ILE A 116 -18.61 -26.93 13.90
CA ILE A 116 -18.29 -25.98 12.82
C ILE A 116 -18.20 -24.55 13.36
N SER A 117 -19.13 -24.14 14.23
CA SER A 117 -19.10 -22.81 14.84
C SER A 117 -17.81 -22.57 15.63
N THR A 118 -17.32 -23.60 16.33
CA THR A 118 -16.07 -23.52 17.10
C THR A 118 -14.84 -23.43 16.19
N GLU A 119 -14.83 -24.19 15.10
CA GLU A 119 -13.77 -24.14 14.08
C GLU A 119 -13.70 -22.77 13.40
N ILE A 120 -14.86 -22.18 13.06
CA ILE A 120 -14.95 -20.84 12.47
C ILE A 120 -14.34 -19.79 13.42
N LEU A 121 -14.69 -19.82 14.71
CA LEU A 121 -14.13 -18.89 15.69
C LEU A 121 -12.61 -19.04 15.83
N THR A 122 -12.11 -20.28 15.77
CA THR A 122 -10.68 -20.56 15.80
C THR A 122 -9.97 -20.02 14.57
N LEU A 123 -10.56 -20.19 13.38
CA LEU A 123 -10.02 -19.65 12.14
C LEU A 123 -10.01 -18.11 12.14
N ASP A 124 -11.08 -17.49 12.63
CA ASP A 124 -11.19 -16.03 12.73
C ASP A 124 -10.09 -15.44 13.63
N SER A 125 -9.87 -16.04 14.80
CA SER A 125 -8.79 -15.66 15.72
C SER A 125 -7.40 -15.78 15.07
N ARG A 126 -7.16 -16.87 14.31
CA ARG A 126 -5.89 -17.08 13.58
C ARG A 126 -5.69 -16.03 12.47
N ILE A 127 -6.72 -15.72 11.71
CA ILE A 127 -6.67 -14.72 10.63
C ILE A 127 -6.38 -13.34 11.24
N LEU A 128 -7.07 -12.96 12.30
CA LEU A 128 -6.85 -11.70 13.00
C LEU A 128 -5.42 -11.59 13.53
N GLY A 129 -4.92 -12.66 14.17
CA GLY A 129 -3.55 -12.74 14.67
C GLY A 129 -2.51 -12.57 13.56
N ASN A 130 -2.63 -13.36 12.48
CA ASN A 130 -1.71 -13.29 11.34
C ASN A 130 -1.73 -11.91 10.66
N THR A 131 -2.91 -11.32 10.50
CA THR A 131 -3.07 -9.98 9.90
C THR A 131 -2.39 -8.92 10.76
N THR A 132 -2.57 -8.99 12.08
CA THR A 132 -1.92 -8.08 13.03
C THR A 132 -0.40 -8.20 12.97
N THR A 133 0.13 -9.43 12.97
CA THR A 133 1.58 -9.67 12.85
C THR A 133 2.13 -9.12 11.54
N LEU A 134 1.44 -9.36 10.42
CA LEU A 134 1.87 -8.85 9.11
C LEU A 134 1.88 -7.32 9.09
N GLN A 135 0.84 -6.67 9.63
CA GLN A 135 0.78 -5.20 9.71
C GLN A 135 1.94 -4.63 10.54
N ASN A 136 2.25 -5.25 11.68
CA ASN A 136 3.37 -4.82 12.52
C ASN A 136 4.71 -4.95 11.79
N ASN A 137 4.92 -6.04 11.05
CA ASN A 137 6.14 -6.23 10.27
C ASN A 137 6.27 -5.20 9.14
N ILE A 138 5.16 -4.90 8.43
CA ILE A 138 5.14 -3.87 7.39
C ILE A 138 5.50 -2.51 7.97
N ASN A 139 4.87 -2.14 9.10
CA ASN A 139 5.14 -0.87 9.77
C ASN A 139 6.61 -0.76 10.21
N ALA A 140 7.15 -1.81 10.85
CA ALA A 140 8.53 -1.84 11.30
C ALA A 140 9.53 -1.71 10.14
N ASN A 141 9.30 -2.44 9.04
CA ASN A 141 10.15 -2.39 7.86
C ASN A 141 10.07 -1.03 7.16
N SER A 142 8.87 -0.43 7.05
CA SER A 142 8.69 0.90 6.46
C SER A 142 9.46 1.95 7.26
N SER A 143 9.32 1.97 8.58
CA SER A 143 10.06 2.91 9.44
C SER A 143 11.58 2.72 9.37
N ALA A 144 12.05 1.47 9.33
CA ALA A 144 13.49 1.19 9.18
C ALA A 144 14.02 1.69 7.84
N LEU A 145 13.27 1.50 6.75
CA LEU A 145 13.64 1.98 5.42
C LEU A 145 13.66 3.51 5.35
N GLU A 146 12.65 4.17 5.92
CA GLU A 146 12.59 5.63 6.01
C GLU A 146 13.80 6.20 6.75
N GLN A 147 14.15 5.61 7.90
CA GLN A 147 15.33 6.03 8.66
C GLN A 147 16.63 5.85 7.87
N TYR A 148 16.78 4.71 7.17
CA TYR A 148 17.95 4.45 6.34
C TYR A 148 18.10 5.47 5.20
N ILE A 149 17.00 5.77 4.50
CA ILE A 149 16.97 6.77 3.43
C ILE A 149 17.34 8.15 3.99
N MET A 150 16.74 8.56 5.11
CA MET A 150 17.04 9.84 5.74
C MET A 150 18.51 9.96 6.13
N GLN A 151 19.07 8.93 6.77
CA GLN A 151 20.49 8.94 7.17
C GLN A 151 21.42 9.07 5.96
N ASN A 152 21.18 8.29 4.91
CA ASN A 152 21.99 8.36 3.69
C ASN A 152 21.86 9.72 2.98
N ALA A 153 20.65 10.27 2.91
CA ALA A 153 20.42 11.59 2.34
C ALA A 153 21.20 12.67 3.11
N THR A 154 21.13 12.64 4.45
CA THR A 154 21.89 13.57 5.30
C THR A 154 23.41 13.41 5.11
N VAL A 155 23.94 12.19 5.06
CA VAL A 155 25.37 11.96 4.84
C VAL A 155 25.82 12.46 3.46
N LEU A 156 25.01 12.24 2.43
CA LEU A 156 25.32 12.71 1.07
C LEU A 156 25.31 14.24 1.01
N ASP A 157 24.31 14.88 1.62
CA ASP A 157 24.21 16.34 1.69
C ASP A 157 25.44 16.96 2.38
N TRP A 158 25.84 16.42 3.52
CA TRP A 158 27.07 16.83 4.21
C TRP A 158 28.33 16.67 3.37
N ARG A 159 28.47 15.56 2.65
CA ARG A 159 29.63 15.32 1.76
C ARG A 159 29.68 16.32 0.61
N ILE A 160 28.53 16.58 -0.02
CA ILE A 160 28.42 17.56 -1.11
C ILE A 160 28.79 18.95 -0.57
N TYR A 161 28.18 19.38 0.53
CA TYR A 161 28.46 20.66 1.16
C TYR A 161 29.95 20.83 1.48
N TYR A 162 30.56 19.82 2.11
CA TYR A 162 31.97 19.85 2.48
C TYR A 162 32.88 19.95 1.25
N ASN A 163 32.67 19.10 0.24
CA ASN A 163 33.49 19.09 -0.97
C ASN A 163 33.37 20.41 -1.75
N VAL A 164 32.17 20.97 -1.87
CA VAL A 164 31.94 22.27 -2.51
C VAL A 164 32.66 23.39 -1.74
N SER A 165 32.61 23.37 -0.41
CA SER A 165 33.33 24.33 0.43
C SER A 165 34.85 24.26 0.22
N GLN A 166 35.43 23.06 0.25
CA GLN A 166 36.86 22.86 0.00
C GLN A 166 37.28 23.32 -1.40
N LEU A 167 36.48 22.97 -2.42
CA LEU A 167 36.72 23.41 -3.79
C LEU A 167 36.68 24.94 -3.90
N ASN A 168 35.71 25.59 -3.26
CA ASN A 168 35.58 27.04 -3.26
C ASN A 168 36.80 27.71 -2.62
N THR A 169 37.30 27.21 -1.50
CA THR A 169 38.54 27.70 -0.87
C THR A 169 39.75 27.52 -1.79
N SER A 170 39.89 26.37 -2.44
CA SER A 170 41.00 26.12 -3.37
C SER A 170 40.96 27.06 -4.58
N ILE A 171 39.78 27.27 -5.18
CA ILE A 171 39.58 28.22 -6.28
C ILE A 171 39.93 29.63 -5.82
N HIS A 172 39.49 30.05 -4.64
CA HIS A 172 39.79 31.38 -4.10
C HIS A 172 41.30 31.62 -3.96
N ASN A 173 42.03 30.64 -3.42
CA ASN A 173 43.49 30.73 -3.28
C ASN A 173 44.18 30.79 -4.64
N ASN A 174 43.77 29.96 -5.60
CA ASN A 174 44.32 30.00 -6.96
C ASN A 174 44.10 31.37 -7.63
N ILE A 175 42.93 31.99 -7.44
CA ILE A 175 42.64 33.35 -7.95
C ILE A 175 43.59 34.38 -7.32
N ILE A 176 43.85 34.29 -6.01
CA ILE A 176 44.80 35.17 -5.32
C ILE A 176 46.21 35.00 -5.91
N ASP A 177 46.67 33.76 -6.10
CA ASP A 177 48.01 33.48 -6.64
C ASP A 177 48.17 33.98 -8.08
N ILE A 178 47.14 33.81 -8.92
CA ILE A 178 47.10 34.36 -10.28
C ILE A 178 47.18 35.89 -10.24
N ASN A 179 46.37 36.54 -9.40
CA ASN A 179 46.37 38.01 -9.28
C ASN A 179 47.73 38.55 -8.80
N ASN A 180 48.36 37.88 -7.85
CA ASN A 180 49.70 38.25 -7.37
C ASN A 180 50.74 38.12 -8.48
N SER A 181 50.66 37.05 -9.28
CA SER A 181 51.56 36.81 -10.42
C SER A 181 51.37 37.87 -11.52
N LEU A 182 50.11 38.21 -11.83
CA LEU A 182 49.77 39.25 -12.80
C LEU A 182 50.25 40.64 -12.34
N SER A 183 50.14 40.94 -11.05
CA SER A 183 50.66 42.19 -10.45
C SER A 183 52.17 42.30 -10.62
N LYS A 184 52.92 41.24 -10.32
CA LYS A 184 54.38 41.19 -10.56
C LYS A 184 54.73 41.38 -12.03
N GLN A 185 54.02 40.70 -12.93
CA GLN A 185 54.23 40.86 -14.37
C GLN A 185 53.99 42.30 -14.82
N THR A 186 52.95 42.95 -14.27
CA THR A 186 52.66 44.36 -14.57
C THR A 186 53.79 45.27 -14.12
N GLN A 187 54.35 45.05 -12.92
CA GLN A 187 55.51 45.81 -12.44
C GLN A 187 56.75 45.62 -13.33
N ILE A 188 57.02 44.39 -13.77
CA ILE A 188 58.12 44.10 -14.71
C ILE A 188 57.90 44.85 -16.02
N ASN A 189 56.69 44.83 -16.57
CA ASN A 189 56.38 45.55 -17.81
C ASN A 189 56.61 47.06 -17.65
N VAL A 190 56.23 47.66 -16.51
CA VAL A 190 56.50 49.08 -16.22
C VAL A 190 58.00 49.36 -16.11
N GLN A 191 58.76 48.49 -15.44
CA GLN A 191 60.22 48.61 -15.33
C GLN A 191 60.89 48.53 -16.70
N GLN A 192 60.49 47.56 -17.52
CA GLN A 192 60.98 47.41 -18.90
C GLN A 192 60.67 48.66 -19.73
N GLN A 193 59.47 49.23 -19.61
CA GLN A 193 59.11 50.46 -20.31
C GLN A 193 59.99 51.65 -19.88
N SER A 194 60.25 51.81 -18.57
CA SER A 194 61.16 52.86 -18.09
C SER A 194 62.57 52.72 -18.65
N VAL A 195 63.10 51.49 -18.73
CA VAL A 195 64.41 51.22 -19.34
C VAL A 195 64.40 51.57 -20.82
N ILE A 196 63.35 51.19 -21.55
CA ILE A 196 63.18 51.54 -22.97
C ILE A 196 63.17 53.06 -23.13
N ASP A 197 62.40 53.79 -22.31
CA ASP A 197 62.31 55.24 -22.38
C ASP A 197 63.67 55.92 -22.10
N ASP A 198 64.44 55.42 -21.13
CA ASP A 198 65.78 55.94 -20.83
C ASP A 198 66.80 55.62 -21.94
N LEU A 199 66.73 54.44 -22.55
CA LEU A 199 67.53 54.10 -23.73
C LEU A 199 67.18 55.02 -24.91
N ILE A 200 65.89 55.27 -25.16
CA ILE A 200 65.44 56.21 -26.19
C ILE A 200 66.01 57.61 -25.92
N LYS A 201 65.98 58.10 -24.67
CA LYS A 201 66.60 59.39 -24.31
C LYS A 201 68.11 59.39 -24.57
N GLN A 202 68.82 58.33 -24.20
CA GLN A 202 70.27 58.21 -24.43
C GLN A 202 70.61 58.24 -25.92
N ILE A 203 69.90 57.45 -26.73
CA ILE A 203 70.08 57.39 -28.19
C ILE A 203 69.80 58.76 -28.82
N ASN A 204 68.70 59.41 -28.43
CA ASN A 204 68.36 60.73 -28.95
C ASN A 204 69.40 61.79 -28.55
N CYS A 205 70.01 61.68 -27.37
CA CYS A 205 71.08 62.58 -26.94
C CYS A 205 72.36 62.41 -27.76
N THR A 206 72.80 61.16 -28.00
CA THR A 206 74.04 60.88 -28.73
C THR A 206 73.93 61.11 -30.23
N ASN A 207 72.74 60.94 -30.81
CA ASN A 207 72.48 61.28 -32.22
C ASN A 207 72.50 62.79 -32.49
N ASN A 208 72.46 63.63 -31.45
CA ASN A 208 72.53 65.08 -31.58
C ASN A 208 73.99 65.57 -31.44
N TYR A 209 74.65 65.82 -32.57
CA TYR A 209 76.07 66.17 -32.65
C TYR A 209 76.45 67.28 -31.65
N GLY A 210 77.36 66.97 -30.73
CA GLY A 210 77.86 67.92 -29.72
C GLY A 210 77.26 67.75 -28.31
N TYR A 211 76.38 66.77 -28.10
CA TYR A 211 75.83 66.43 -26.77
C TYR A 211 76.30 65.05 -26.29
N SER A 212 76.36 64.86 -24.97
CA SER A 212 76.68 63.60 -24.31
C SER A 212 75.87 63.43 -23.02
N MET A 213 75.56 62.17 -22.70
CA MET A 213 74.87 61.81 -21.47
C MET A 213 75.83 61.85 -20.28
N VAL A 214 75.58 62.75 -19.34
CA VAL A 214 76.32 62.87 -18.08
C VAL A 214 75.33 62.82 -16.93
N ASN A 215 75.47 61.84 -16.04
CA ASN A 215 74.59 61.62 -14.88
C ASN A 215 73.09 61.61 -15.20
N GLY A 216 72.70 61.00 -16.32
CA GLY A 216 71.29 60.91 -16.72
C GLY A 216 70.73 62.17 -17.38
N GLN A 217 71.54 63.20 -17.61
CA GLN A 217 71.14 64.41 -18.34
C GLN A 217 71.92 64.55 -19.64
N CYS A 218 71.23 64.97 -20.69
CA CYS A 218 71.85 65.28 -21.96
C CYS A 218 72.52 66.65 -21.87
N THR A 219 73.85 66.65 -21.87
CA THR A 219 74.65 67.86 -21.67
C THR A 219 75.43 68.18 -22.92
N GLN A 220 75.50 69.46 -23.28
CA GLN A 220 76.36 69.89 -24.37
C GLN A 220 77.81 69.68 -23.97
N VAL A 221 78.58 68.95 -24.77
CA VAL A 221 80.00 68.69 -24.50
C VAL A 221 80.76 70.00 -24.68
N ARG A 222 81.17 70.60 -23.56
CA ARG A 222 81.99 71.81 -23.50
C ARG A 222 83.43 71.42 -23.18
N CYS A 223 84.35 71.80 -24.05
CA CYS A 223 85.77 71.57 -23.84
C CYS A 223 86.33 72.65 -22.92
N SER A 224 86.64 72.27 -21.68
CA SER A 224 87.03 73.20 -20.60
C SER A 224 88.48 73.68 -20.70
N ILE A 225 89.27 73.09 -21.59
CA ILE A 225 90.67 73.44 -21.80
C ILE A 225 90.77 74.44 -22.95
N GLN A 226 91.48 75.54 -22.69
CA GLN A 226 91.79 76.55 -23.69
C GLN A 226 92.57 75.89 -24.85
N GLY A 227 92.04 76.01 -26.06
CA GLY A 227 92.61 75.35 -27.24
C GLY A 227 92.11 73.94 -27.51
N GLN A 228 90.93 73.56 -27.01
CA GLN A 228 90.21 72.37 -27.47
C GLN A 228 88.96 72.75 -28.28
N TYR A 229 88.62 71.93 -29.28
CA TYR A 229 87.36 72.00 -29.99
C TYR A 229 86.64 70.66 -29.90
N ASN A 230 85.31 70.71 -29.88
CA ASN A 230 84.47 69.52 -29.90
C ASN A 230 84.32 69.03 -31.34
N ILE A 231 84.84 67.84 -31.62
CA ILE A 231 84.65 67.14 -32.89
C ILE A 231 83.92 65.85 -32.57
N ASN A 232 82.67 65.72 -33.03
CA ASN A 232 81.81 64.54 -32.81
C ASN A 232 81.70 64.11 -31.34
N GLY A 233 81.59 65.07 -30.42
CA GLY A 233 81.47 64.81 -28.97
C GLY A 233 82.79 64.55 -28.26
N ILE A 234 83.94 64.62 -28.94
CA ILE A 234 85.26 64.45 -28.35
C ILE A 234 85.99 65.80 -28.35
N CYS A 235 86.47 66.20 -27.18
CA CYS A 235 87.34 67.37 -27.05
C CYS A 235 88.75 67.04 -27.54
N GLN A 236 89.10 67.59 -28.69
CA GLN A 236 90.42 67.43 -29.30
C GLN A 236 91.15 68.77 -29.25
N CYS A 237 92.45 68.72 -28.99
CA CYS A 237 93.27 69.91 -29.05
C CYS A 237 93.32 70.47 -30.47
N THR A 238 93.42 71.80 -30.59
CA THR A 238 93.44 72.52 -31.88
C THR A 238 94.50 71.99 -32.84
N ASN A 239 95.63 71.53 -32.29
CA ASN A 239 96.81 71.12 -33.04
C ASN A 239 96.98 69.61 -32.98
N ILE A 240 97.20 68.99 -34.14
CA ILE A 240 97.48 67.56 -34.27
C ILE A 240 98.79 67.23 -33.53
N HIS A 241 98.77 66.16 -32.73
CA HIS A 241 99.86 65.71 -31.85
C HIS A 241 100.21 66.63 -30.67
N SER A 242 99.38 67.61 -30.35
CA SER A 242 99.50 68.31 -29.06
C SER A 242 99.06 67.41 -27.91
N ILE A 243 99.69 67.60 -26.77
CA ILE A 243 99.40 66.90 -25.51
C ILE A 243 98.80 67.88 -24.52
N ILE A 244 98.08 67.35 -23.53
CA ILE A 244 97.58 68.17 -22.43
C ILE A 244 98.66 68.23 -21.36
N GLN A 245 99.19 69.42 -21.11
CA GLN A 245 100.13 69.69 -20.04
C GLN A 245 99.65 70.92 -19.28
N ASP A 246 99.57 70.83 -17.96
CA ASP A 246 99.09 71.90 -17.07
C ASP A 246 97.73 72.51 -17.49
N GLY A 247 96.81 71.67 -17.95
CA GLY A 247 95.46 72.09 -18.33
C GLY A 247 95.40 72.93 -19.62
N LYS A 248 96.43 72.87 -20.47
CA LYS A 248 96.47 73.50 -21.80
C LYS A 248 96.91 72.49 -22.86
N CYS A 249 96.40 72.66 -24.08
CA CYS A 249 96.93 71.94 -25.23
C CYS A 249 98.26 72.56 -25.63
N VAL A 250 99.36 71.82 -25.41
CA VAL A 250 100.71 72.27 -25.74
C VAL A 250 101.38 71.27 -26.65
N CYS A 251 102.32 71.76 -27.46
CA CYS A 251 103.21 70.85 -28.16
C CYS A 251 104.19 70.22 -27.18
N PRO A 252 104.47 68.92 -27.30
CA PRO A 252 105.40 68.25 -26.40
C PRO A 252 106.79 68.88 -26.41
N ALA A 253 107.58 68.64 -25.35
CA ALA A 253 108.94 69.15 -25.24
C ALA A 253 109.75 68.83 -26.52
N ASN A 254 110.55 69.81 -26.96
CA ASN A 254 111.32 69.78 -28.21
C ASN A 254 110.48 69.74 -29.50
N SER A 255 109.24 70.23 -29.47
CA SER A 255 108.43 70.48 -30.66
C SER A 255 107.85 71.89 -30.71
N ASN A 256 107.62 72.38 -31.93
CA ASN A 256 107.02 73.67 -32.25
C ASN A 256 105.74 73.47 -33.04
N VAL A 257 104.80 74.42 -32.95
CA VAL A 257 103.61 74.45 -33.81
C VAL A 257 104.04 74.85 -35.22
N VAL A 258 103.79 73.99 -36.21
CA VAL A 258 103.96 74.31 -37.63
C VAL A 258 102.63 74.04 -38.34
N GLY A 259 101.97 75.11 -38.78
CA GLY A 259 100.61 75.03 -39.31
C GLY A 259 99.61 74.59 -38.22
N THR A 260 98.95 73.45 -38.44
CA THR A 260 97.96 72.87 -37.50
C THR A 260 98.51 71.66 -36.73
N ALA A 261 99.82 71.39 -36.75
CA ALA A 261 100.42 70.24 -36.09
C ALA A 261 101.64 70.64 -35.24
N CYS A 262 101.89 69.87 -34.17
CA CYS A 262 103.15 69.92 -33.45
C CYS A 262 104.21 69.13 -34.24
N VAL A 263 105.36 69.75 -34.50
CA VAL A 263 106.47 69.17 -35.27
C VAL A 263 107.75 69.31 -34.47
N CYS A 264 108.58 68.27 -34.45
CA CYS A 264 109.81 68.27 -33.68
C CYS A 264 110.79 69.34 -34.17
N SER A 265 111.34 70.11 -33.23
CA SER A 265 112.16 71.29 -33.49
C SER A 265 113.57 70.92 -33.99
N VAL A 266 114.00 69.68 -33.78
CA VAL A 266 115.31 69.18 -34.20
C VAL A 266 115.17 68.43 -35.53
N LYS A 267 116.02 68.80 -36.50
CA LYS A 267 116.08 68.15 -37.82
C LYS A 267 116.59 66.72 -37.63
N GLY A 268 115.75 65.73 -37.96
CA GLY A 268 116.02 64.32 -37.68
C GLY A 268 115.25 63.74 -36.49
N GLN A 269 114.20 64.40 -36.00
CA GLN A 269 113.26 63.84 -35.02
C GLN A 269 111.87 63.61 -35.62
N THR A 270 111.18 62.57 -35.17
CA THR A 270 109.77 62.29 -35.49
C THR A 270 108.93 62.23 -34.22
N MET A 271 107.67 62.64 -34.32
CA MET A 271 106.76 62.66 -33.18
C MET A 271 106.09 61.30 -33.03
N LYS A 272 106.30 60.64 -31.89
CA LYS A 272 105.71 59.34 -31.58
C LYS A 272 105.24 59.35 -30.13
N ASN A 273 103.98 58.96 -29.90
CA ASN A 273 103.32 58.97 -28.58
C ASN A 273 103.46 60.31 -27.82
N GLY A 274 103.35 61.43 -28.53
CA GLY A 274 103.46 62.75 -27.90
C GLY A 274 104.86 63.08 -27.40
N GLN A 275 105.91 62.50 -27.98
CA GLN A 275 107.31 62.87 -27.72
C GLN A 275 108.10 62.93 -29.03
N CYS A 276 109.11 63.79 -29.08
CA CYS A 276 110.05 63.86 -30.20
C CYS A 276 111.19 62.87 -30.01
N THR A 277 111.33 61.94 -30.95
CA THR A 277 112.35 60.89 -30.92
C THR A 277 113.23 60.96 -32.17
N ASP A 278 114.55 60.84 -32.02
CA ASP A 278 115.50 60.84 -33.14
C ASP A 278 115.23 59.66 -34.07
N VAL A 279 115.24 59.90 -35.38
CA VAL A 279 115.07 58.83 -36.38
C VAL A 279 116.21 57.78 -36.34
N ASN A 280 117.32 58.08 -35.66
CA ASN A 280 118.49 57.21 -35.55
C ASN A 280 118.62 56.46 -34.21
N SER A 281 117.72 56.71 -33.25
CA SER A 281 117.68 55.98 -31.97
C SER A 281 116.81 54.71 -32.04
N GLN A 282 116.60 54.18 -33.24
CA GLN A 282 115.99 52.87 -33.46
C GLN A 282 117.10 51.86 -33.78
N LYS A 283 117.72 51.37 -32.71
CA LYS A 283 118.25 50.01 -32.66
C LYS A 283 117.67 49.32 -31.44
#